data_AF-A0AAQ3K210-F1
#
_entry.id   AF-A0AAQ3K210-F1
#
_cell.length_a   1.000
_cell.length_b   1.000
_cell.length_c   1.000
_cell.angle_alpha   90.00
_cell.angle_beta   90.00
_cell.angle_gamma   90.00
#
_symmetry.space_group_name_H-M   'P 1'
#
loop_
_entity.id
_entity.type
_entity.pdbx_description
1 polymer ?
#
loop_
_entity_poly.entity_id
_entity_poly.type
_entity_poly.pdbx_seq_one_letter_code
_entity_poly.pdbx_strand_id
1 'polypeptide(L)'
;MTMAPVEPVEGEFTFLKQNMRSEQSKSHQVPPQCIITNVYQLGIPTKTDGVLGNLPCSEAGSPSLLDIILLSQWEDHAWKGQLRFDVTACQKKVVTGGRKFIAQLNENWKPSILMDLEKQTIQSLRPTKLSDVKHQRENVLVCVSFGERECPELVSSTMLPKDGILIIANAHPIEYGHAFLVPYDVHQMPWLLDKKVLGLMMQITAEVANCSFRVFFDYDASISLDQKCFQASYFADPLPVELLPTIPVYGNLLTSGVYISEVADYALKTLIFVSKNLKALVEVVGEMCSYLHDNGTAFSLLISDCGTKVFMFPQVRAILGYQLSTLECGGYFVYDTKSDFDHINEADILKLLASVSLDVPNFETLKQQCCVAASKLVL
;
A
#
# COMPACT_ATOMS: atom_id res chain seq x y z
N MET A 1 56.62 -27.51 39.44
CA MET A 1 56.59 -28.67 40.35
C MET A 1 55.67 -28.33 41.52
N THR A 2 54.63 -29.09 41.85
CA THR A 2 54.02 -30.24 41.15
C THR A 2 52.58 -30.35 41.66
N MET A 3 51.58 -30.48 40.78
CA MET A 3 50.23 -30.86 41.22
C MET A 3 50.22 -32.36 41.57
N ALA A 4 49.53 -32.73 42.64
CA ALA A 4 49.25 -34.13 42.98
C ALA A 4 47.78 -34.45 42.62
N PRO A 5 47.49 -35.62 42.01
CA PRO A 5 46.17 -35.95 41.47
C PRO A 5 45.30 -36.74 42.45
N VAL A 6 43.98 -36.75 42.21
CA VAL A 6 43.06 -37.81 42.64
C VAL A 6 42.09 -38.09 41.49
N GLU A 7 42.28 -39.22 40.82
CA GLU A 7 41.27 -39.84 39.94
C GLU A 7 40.44 -40.87 40.75
N PRO A 8 39.73 -41.85 40.15
CA PRO A 8 38.27 -41.81 40.05
C PRO A 8 37.61 -42.88 40.93
N VAL A 9 36.28 -42.95 40.91
CA VAL A 9 35.54 -44.12 41.42
C VAL A 9 34.77 -44.75 40.25
N GLU A 10 35.15 -45.99 39.94
CA GLU A 10 34.55 -46.83 38.92
C GLU A 10 33.18 -47.39 39.33
N GLY A 11 32.41 -47.83 38.32
CA GLY A 11 31.09 -48.44 38.47
C GLY A 11 30.64 -49.12 37.18
N GLU A 12 31.28 -50.25 36.85
CA GLU A 12 30.88 -51.26 35.86
C GLU A 12 29.38 -51.67 36.01
N PHE A 13 28.59 -52.25 35.07
CA PHE A 13 28.69 -52.76 33.68
C PHE A 13 27.36 -52.37 32.94
N THR A 14 26.97 -52.71 31.69
CA THR A 14 27.41 -53.70 30.67
C THR A 14 26.95 -53.24 29.26
N PHE A 15 27.50 -53.81 28.19
CA PHE A 15 26.87 -53.79 26.85
C PHE A 15 25.71 -54.81 26.75
N LEU A 16 24.58 -54.46 26.12
CA LEU A 16 23.92 -55.31 25.10
C LEU A 16 22.76 -54.62 24.35
N LYS A 17 22.50 -55.16 23.15
CA LYS A 17 21.74 -54.64 22.00
C LYS A 17 20.21 -54.50 22.13
N GLN A 18 19.70 -53.61 21.25
CA GLN A 18 18.48 -53.71 20.43
C GLN A 18 17.08 -53.42 21.01
N ASN A 19 16.44 -52.42 20.37
CA ASN A 19 15.02 -52.28 20.01
C ASN A 19 13.91 -52.82 20.93
N MET A 20 13.01 -51.93 21.33
CA MET A 20 11.56 -52.07 21.05
C MET A 20 10.86 -50.70 21.13
N ARG A 21 9.75 -50.53 20.39
CA ARG A 21 8.87 -49.36 20.46
C ARG A 21 7.91 -49.49 21.66
N SER A 22 7.60 -48.41 22.37
CA SER A 22 6.28 -47.77 22.41
C SER A 22 6.07 -46.86 23.64
N GLU A 23 5.19 -45.87 23.45
CA GLU A 23 4.31 -45.21 24.43
C GLU A 23 4.80 -44.25 25.54
N GLN A 24 4.35 -42.99 25.35
CA GLN A 24 3.72 -42.12 26.35
C GLN A 24 4.58 -41.44 27.43
N SER A 25 5.25 -40.36 27.04
CA SER A 25 5.32 -39.16 27.88
C SER A 25 4.19 -38.20 27.51
N LYS A 26 3.20 -38.00 28.40
CA LYS A 26 2.16 -36.98 28.23
C LYS A 26 2.78 -35.59 28.45
N SER A 27 3.19 -34.91 27.39
CA SER A 27 3.49 -33.49 27.48
C SER A 27 2.19 -32.72 27.72
N HIS A 28 2.17 -31.86 28.75
CA HIS A 28 1.08 -30.94 28.94
C HIS A 28 1.09 -29.93 27.79
N GLN A 29 0.10 -30.04 26.90
CA GLN A 29 -0.17 -29.01 25.91
C GLN A 29 -0.62 -27.75 26.64
N VAL A 30 0.29 -26.80 26.80
CA VAL A 30 -0.06 -25.40 27.08
C VAL A 30 -1.03 -24.97 25.97
N PRO A 31 -2.22 -24.43 26.28
CA PRO A 31 -3.15 -24.01 25.25
C PRO A 31 -2.49 -22.94 24.36
N PRO A 32 -2.73 -22.94 23.05
CA PRO A 32 -2.13 -21.94 22.17
C PRO A 32 -2.58 -20.55 22.63
N GLN A 33 -1.61 -19.73 23.07
CA GLN A 33 -1.85 -18.32 23.38
C GLN A 33 -2.52 -17.67 22.17
N CYS A 34 -3.76 -17.20 22.38
CA CYS A 34 -4.52 -16.56 21.33
C CYS A 34 -3.84 -15.23 21.00
N ILE A 35 -3.36 -15.08 19.76
CA ILE A 35 -2.68 -13.86 19.35
C ILE A 35 -3.72 -12.74 19.31
N ILE A 36 -3.49 -11.70 20.11
CA ILE A 36 -4.29 -10.48 20.10
C ILE A 36 -3.69 -9.58 19.02
N THR A 37 -4.54 -9.06 18.14
CA THR A 37 -4.15 -8.04 17.16
C THR A 37 -4.96 -6.78 17.42
N ASN A 38 -4.29 -5.63 17.28
CA ASN A 38 -4.91 -4.33 17.37
C ASN A 38 -5.81 -4.11 16.13
N VAL A 39 -7.10 -3.88 16.38
CA VAL A 39 -8.10 -3.53 15.37
C VAL A 39 -8.47 -2.07 15.56
N TYR A 40 -8.13 -1.23 14.58
CA TYR A 40 -8.62 0.14 14.50
C TYR A 40 -10.00 0.13 13.88
N GLN A 41 -11.00 0.57 14.63
CA GLN A 41 -12.37 0.70 14.14
C GLN A 41 -12.60 2.16 13.71
N LEU A 42 -12.88 2.36 12.42
CA LEU A 42 -13.25 3.65 11.85
C LEU A 42 -14.63 4.09 12.37
N GLY A 43 -14.80 5.38 12.64
CA GLY A 43 -16.10 5.94 13.02
C GLY A 43 -17.15 5.83 11.90
N ILE A 44 -18.41 5.62 12.27
CA ILE A 44 -19.54 5.70 11.33
C ILE A 44 -19.69 7.14 10.85
N PRO A 45 -19.70 7.40 9.53
CA PRO A 45 -20.04 8.71 9.00
C PRO A 45 -21.46 9.13 9.42
N THR A 46 -21.57 10.26 10.12
CA THR A 46 -22.87 10.74 10.60
C THR A 46 -23.82 11.03 9.44
N LYS A 47 -25.09 10.67 9.63
CA LYS A 47 -26.10 10.53 8.57
C LYS A 47 -26.70 11.86 8.08
N THR A 48 -25.91 12.93 8.06
CA THR A 48 -26.34 14.26 7.57
C THR A 48 -26.03 14.41 6.08
N ASP A 49 -26.91 15.12 5.36
CA ASP A 49 -27.02 15.08 3.90
C ASP A 49 -25.77 15.53 3.14
N GLY A 50 -25.31 14.72 2.17
CA GLY A 50 -24.46 15.11 1.02
C GLY A 50 -23.03 15.60 1.32
N VAL A 51 -22.79 16.02 2.56
CA VAL A 51 -21.56 16.60 3.08
C VAL A 51 -21.15 15.69 4.22
N LEU A 52 -20.04 14.98 4.04
CA LEU A 52 -19.41 14.24 5.14
C LEU A 52 -19.12 15.26 6.24
N GLY A 53 -19.92 15.24 7.31
CA GLY A 53 -19.95 16.30 8.30
C GLY A 53 -18.56 16.53 8.85
N ASN A 54 -18.03 17.75 8.62
CA ASN A 54 -16.66 18.19 8.85
C ASN A 54 -15.69 17.05 9.19
N LEU A 55 -14.91 16.59 8.19
CA LEU A 55 -13.65 15.90 8.48
C LEU A 55 -12.97 16.65 9.65
N PRO A 56 -12.49 15.95 10.69
CA PRO A 56 -11.53 16.54 11.61
C PRO A 56 -10.24 16.78 10.83
N CYS A 57 -10.23 17.86 10.04
CA CYS A 57 -9.04 18.65 9.83
C CYS A 57 -8.70 19.14 11.23
N SER A 58 -7.88 18.34 11.93
CA SER A 58 -7.62 18.52 13.36
C SER A 58 -7.22 19.96 13.61
N GLU A 59 -7.65 20.53 14.74
CA GLU A 59 -7.15 21.84 15.17
C GLU A 59 -5.61 21.82 15.08
N ALA A 60 -5.07 22.76 14.31
CA ALA A 60 -3.87 22.51 13.52
C ALA A 60 -2.68 21.96 14.34
N GLY A 61 -2.29 20.71 14.05
CA GLY A 61 -0.96 20.18 14.39
C GLY A 61 -0.89 18.85 15.16
N SER A 62 -1.99 18.27 15.64
CA SER A 62 -1.96 16.94 16.27
C SER A 62 -2.07 15.81 15.23
N PRO A 63 -1.14 14.83 15.18
CA PRO A 63 -1.32 13.64 14.34
C PRO A 63 -2.53 12.82 14.79
N SER A 64 -3.18 12.10 13.86
CA SER A 64 -4.35 11.28 14.18
C SER A 64 -3.95 10.02 14.96
N LEU A 65 -4.92 9.39 15.64
CA LEU A 65 -4.64 8.14 16.36
C LEU A 65 -4.13 7.03 15.41
N LEU A 66 -4.69 6.95 14.20
CA LEU A 66 -4.23 5.99 13.19
C LEU A 66 -2.82 6.30 12.67
N ASP A 67 -2.51 7.58 12.42
CA ASP A 67 -1.15 8.04 12.02
C ASP A 67 -0.10 7.64 13.08
N ILE A 68 -0.38 7.93 14.37
CA ILE A 68 0.47 7.54 15.50
C ILE A 68 0.65 6.02 15.58
N ILE A 69 -0.41 5.24 15.42
CA ILE A 69 -0.33 3.76 15.46
C ILE A 69 0.51 3.24 14.29
N LEU A 70 0.26 3.71 13.07
CA LEU A 70 0.99 3.25 11.89
C LEU A 70 2.48 3.52 11.99
N LEU A 71 2.86 4.74 12.37
CA LEU A 71 4.26 5.12 12.51
C LEU A 71 4.93 4.39 13.69
N SER A 72 4.32 4.40 14.88
CA SER A 72 4.93 3.74 16.06
C SER A 72 5.09 2.22 15.89
N GLN A 73 4.14 1.52 15.24
CA GLN A 73 4.30 0.10 14.95
C GLN A 73 5.37 -0.12 13.86
N TRP A 74 5.45 0.71 12.82
CA TRP A 74 6.46 0.57 11.77
C TRP A 74 7.88 0.90 12.28
N GLU A 75 8.01 1.87 13.19
CA GLU A 75 9.25 2.21 13.89
C GLU A 75 9.72 1.08 14.82
N ASP A 76 8.80 0.47 15.58
CA ASP A 76 9.10 -0.71 16.41
C ASP A 76 9.56 -1.91 15.54
N HIS A 77 8.96 -2.08 14.36
CA HIS A 77 9.42 -3.02 13.33
C HIS A 77 10.84 -2.74 12.83
N ALA A 78 11.16 -1.48 12.56
CA ALA A 78 12.50 -1.04 12.15
C ALA A 78 13.52 -1.31 13.29
N TRP A 79 13.18 -0.92 14.52
CA TRP A 79 14.02 -1.06 15.70
C TRP A 79 14.31 -2.53 16.06
N LYS A 80 13.35 -3.43 15.85
CA LYS A 80 13.51 -4.89 15.98
C LYS A 80 14.35 -5.53 14.86
N GLY A 81 14.76 -4.78 13.84
CA GLY A 81 15.51 -5.30 12.69
C GLY A 81 14.67 -6.19 11.77
N GLN A 82 13.34 -6.03 11.76
CA GLN A 82 12.43 -6.80 10.89
C GLN A 82 12.37 -6.21 9.47
N LEU A 83 12.76 -4.94 9.30
CA LEU A 83 12.99 -4.33 7.99
C LEU A 83 14.39 -4.68 7.47
N ARG A 84 14.47 -5.10 6.21
CA ARG A 84 15.72 -5.53 5.54
C ARG A 84 16.42 -4.41 4.79
N PHE A 85 15.89 -3.20 4.85
CA PHE A 85 16.35 -2.07 4.07
C PHE A 85 16.15 -0.77 4.84
N ASP A 86 17.22 0.04 4.95
CA ASP A 86 17.21 1.31 5.67
C ASP A 86 16.97 2.47 4.70
N VAL A 87 15.73 2.97 4.69
CA VAL A 87 15.31 4.10 3.86
C VAL A 87 16.03 5.41 4.20
N THR A 88 16.61 5.53 5.41
CA THR A 88 17.31 6.75 5.84
C THR A 88 18.73 6.82 5.27
N ALA A 89 19.32 5.67 4.93
CA ALA A 89 20.63 5.57 4.28
C ALA A 89 20.58 5.73 2.74
N CYS A 90 19.38 5.82 2.15
CA CYS A 90 19.20 5.81 0.71
C CYS A 90 19.66 7.11 0.04
N GLN A 91 20.51 7.01 -0.98
CA GLN A 91 20.91 8.17 -1.75
C GLN A 91 19.76 8.61 -2.67
N LYS A 92 19.25 9.83 -2.46
CA LYS A 92 18.23 10.47 -3.30
C LYS A 92 18.82 11.68 -4.02
N LYS A 93 18.39 11.94 -5.25
CA LYS A 93 18.70 13.18 -5.98
C LYS A 93 17.51 13.64 -6.81
N VAL A 94 17.40 14.95 -6.98
CA VAL A 94 16.56 15.53 -8.05
C VAL A 94 17.33 15.37 -9.36
N VAL A 95 16.69 14.77 -10.36
CA VAL A 95 17.24 14.62 -11.71
C VAL A 95 17.34 15.99 -12.36
N THR A 96 18.49 16.29 -12.98
CA THR A 96 18.74 17.58 -13.64
C THR A 96 17.73 17.80 -14.77
N GLY A 97 16.89 18.82 -14.62
CA GLY A 97 15.83 19.13 -15.57
C GLY A 97 14.78 20.08 -15.00
N GLY A 98 13.70 20.33 -15.75
CA GLY A 98 12.61 21.23 -15.35
C GLY A 98 11.48 20.56 -14.55
N ARG A 99 11.35 19.23 -14.61
CA ARG A 99 10.27 18.45 -14.00
C ARG A 99 10.52 18.04 -12.56
N LYS A 100 11.76 18.23 -12.07
CA LYS A 100 12.19 17.85 -10.70
C LYS A 100 11.94 16.37 -10.37
N PHE A 101 12.07 15.48 -11.35
CA PHE A 101 11.98 14.04 -11.11
C PHE A 101 12.92 13.59 -9.99
N ILE A 102 12.49 12.63 -9.17
CA ILE A 102 13.29 12.13 -8.05
C ILE A 102 13.86 10.77 -8.44
N ALA A 103 15.17 10.61 -8.28
CA ALA A 103 15.83 9.31 -8.36
C ALA A 103 16.29 8.90 -6.96
N GLN A 104 16.02 7.66 -6.58
CA GLN A 104 16.52 7.00 -5.38
C GLN A 104 17.38 5.79 -5.78
N LEU A 105 18.56 5.65 -5.16
CA LEU A 105 19.40 4.48 -5.29
C LEU A 105 19.14 3.50 -4.14
N ASN A 106 18.69 2.30 -4.49
CA ASN A 106 18.52 1.19 -3.57
C ASN A 106 19.42 0.02 -3.98
N GLU A 107 20.72 0.11 -3.69
CA GLU A 107 21.65 -0.99 -4.01
C GLU A 107 21.20 -2.30 -3.36
N ASN A 108 21.17 -3.38 -4.17
CA ASN A 108 20.69 -4.73 -3.81
C ASN A 108 19.16 -4.89 -3.66
N TRP A 109 18.35 -3.84 -3.84
CA TRP A 109 16.89 -3.96 -3.92
C TRP A 109 16.50 -4.48 -5.31
N LYS A 110 15.86 -5.65 -5.40
CA LYS A 110 15.43 -6.21 -6.70
C LYS A 110 13.91 -6.15 -6.83
N PRO A 111 13.34 -5.61 -7.92
CA PRO A 111 11.90 -5.68 -8.17
C PRO A 111 11.33 -7.11 -8.16
N SER A 112 12.12 -8.10 -8.59
CA SER A 112 11.73 -9.51 -8.52
C SER A 112 11.60 -10.04 -7.09
N ILE A 113 12.38 -9.53 -6.14
CA ILE A 113 12.23 -9.86 -4.71
C ILE A 113 10.92 -9.30 -4.19
N LEU A 114 10.50 -8.10 -4.65
CA LEU A 114 9.20 -7.54 -4.28
C LEU A 114 8.06 -8.45 -4.73
N MET A 115 8.01 -8.85 -6.00
CA MET A 115 6.99 -9.79 -6.49
C MET A 115 7.01 -11.15 -5.77
N ASP A 116 8.19 -11.70 -5.47
CA ASP A 116 8.29 -12.96 -4.73
C ASP A 116 7.95 -12.82 -3.24
N LEU A 117 8.18 -11.65 -2.62
CA LEU A 117 7.84 -11.41 -1.21
C LEU A 117 6.39 -10.97 -1.02
N GLU A 118 5.81 -10.19 -1.93
CA GLU A 118 4.36 -9.94 -2.02
C GLU A 118 3.65 -11.28 -2.17
N LYS A 119 4.09 -12.11 -3.11
CA LYS A 119 3.60 -13.47 -3.29
C LYS A 119 3.75 -14.31 -2.03
N GLN A 120 4.92 -14.35 -1.37
CA GLN A 120 5.08 -15.09 -0.12
C GLN A 120 4.22 -14.53 1.03
N THR A 121 4.08 -13.21 1.14
CA THR A 121 3.30 -12.55 2.20
C THR A 121 1.82 -12.81 1.99
N ILE A 122 1.28 -12.51 0.81
CA ILE A 122 -0.12 -12.74 0.42
C ILE A 122 -0.47 -14.24 0.42
N GLN A 123 0.43 -15.13 -0.04
CA GLN A 123 0.20 -16.58 0.05
C GLN A 123 0.31 -17.10 1.48
N SER A 124 1.15 -16.52 2.34
CA SER A 124 1.19 -16.89 3.76
C SER A 124 -0.11 -16.48 4.46
N LEU A 125 -0.65 -15.30 4.17
CA LEU A 125 -1.94 -14.82 4.70
C LEU A 125 -3.13 -15.69 4.30
N ARG A 126 -2.99 -16.61 3.33
CA ARG A 126 -3.95 -17.70 3.09
C ARG A 126 -3.69 -18.82 4.12
N PRO A 127 -4.52 -18.99 5.16
CA PRO A 127 -4.23 -19.90 6.27
C PRO A 127 -4.31 -21.36 5.83
N THR A 128 -3.17 -21.95 5.48
CA THR A 128 -3.11 -23.35 5.04
C THR A 128 -2.86 -24.29 6.22
N LYS A 129 -2.16 -23.84 7.28
CA LYS A 129 -2.00 -24.55 8.57
C LYS A 129 -1.92 -23.58 9.76
N LEU A 130 -2.34 -24.08 10.93
CA LEU A 130 -2.43 -23.30 12.19
C LEU A 130 -1.06 -22.85 12.75
N SER A 131 0.03 -23.52 12.38
CA SER A 131 1.41 -23.17 12.78
C SER A 131 1.86 -21.83 12.22
N ASP A 132 1.40 -21.51 11.01
CA ASP A 132 2.00 -20.47 10.18
C ASP A 132 1.48 -19.08 10.61
N VAL A 133 0.30 -19.05 11.24
CA VAL A 133 -0.39 -17.89 11.81
C VAL A 133 0.46 -17.09 12.82
N LYS A 134 1.44 -17.73 13.47
CA LYS A 134 2.33 -17.05 14.43
C LYS A 134 3.28 -16.07 13.74
N HIS A 135 4.07 -16.53 12.78
CA HIS A 135 5.00 -15.67 12.04
C HIS A 135 4.27 -14.71 11.08
N GLN A 136 3.06 -15.05 10.63
CA GLN A 136 2.25 -14.19 9.76
C GLN A 136 1.75 -12.91 10.44
N ARG A 137 1.44 -12.97 11.75
CA ARG A 137 1.00 -11.79 12.50
C ARG A 137 2.15 -10.92 13.01
N GLU A 138 3.40 -11.38 12.93
CA GLU A 138 4.55 -10.59 13.37
C GLU A 138 4.71 -9.30 12.55
N ASN A 139 4.35 -9.29 11.26
CA ASN A 139 4.46 -8.12 10.37
C ASN A 139 3.18 -7.26 10.27
N VAL A 140 2.11 -7.60 10.99
CA VAL A 140 0.85 -6.86 10.96
C VAL A 140 0.92 -5.70 11.93
N LEU A 141 0.96 -4.47 11.40
CA LEU A 141 0.97 -3.25 12.20
C LEU A 141 -0.38 -3.04 12.90
N VAL A 142 -1.46 -3.13 12.13
CA VAL A 142 -2.83 -2.94 12.59
C VAL A 142 -3.81 -3.56 11.59
N CYS A 143 -5.00 -3.95 12.04
CA CYS A 143 -6.13 -4.24 11.17
C CYS A 143 -7.10 -3.05 11.22
N VAL A 144 -7.54 -2.50 10.09
CA VAL A 144 -8.54 -1.42 10.05
C VAL A 144 -9.86 -1.96 9.54
N SER A 145 -10.97 -1.71 10.24
CA SER A 145 -12.33 -2.04 9.81
C SER A 145 -13.28 -0.89 10.08
N PHE A 146 -14.52 -0.99 9.59
CA PHE A 146 -15.60 -0.15 10.12
C PHE A 146 -15.89 -0.52 11.59
N GLY A 147 -16.23 0.49 12.39
CA GLY A 147 -16.77 0.35 13.73
C GLY A 147 -18.28 0.53 13.79
N GLU A 148 -18.84 0.24 14.97
CA GLU A 148 -20.26 0.48 15.26
C GLU A 148 -20.51 1.85 15.95
N ARG A 149 -19.46 2.62 16.23
CA ARG A 149 -19.50 3.90 16.95
C ARG A 149 -19.25 5.07 16.02
N GLU A 150 -19.66 6.28 16.43
CA GLU A 150 -19.34 7.52 15.72
C GLU A 150 -17.87 7.93 15.85
N CYS A 151 -17.25 7.66 17.01
CA CYS A 151 -15.83 7.93 17.24
C CYS A 151 -14.98 6.70 16.87
N PRO A 152 -13.80 6.87 16.27
CA PRO A 152 -12.87 5.78 16.04
C PRO A 152 -12.28 5.25 17.35
N GLU A 153 -12.03 3.94 17.44
CA GLU A 153 -11.42 3.32 18.63
C GLU A 153 -10.44 2.19 18.28
N LEU A 154 -9.42 2.00 19.13
CA LEU A 154 -8.47 0.90 19.03
C LEU A 154 -8.92 -0.24 19.96
N VAL A 155 -9.23 -1.40 19.37
CA VAL A 155 -9.73 -2.58 20.08
C VAL A 155 -8.77 -3.76 19.94
N SER A 156 -8.38 -4.35 21.06
CA SER A 156 -7.65 -5.61 21.10
C SER A 156 -8.57 -6.79 20.77
N SER A 157 -8.38 -7.44 19.62
CA SER A 157 -9.20 -8.60 19.21
C SER A 157 -8.38 -9.86 18.94
N THR A 158 -8.94 -11.01 19.31
CA THR A 158 -8.41 -12.33 18.93
C THR A 158 -8.87 -12.76 17.54
N MET A 159 -10.05 -12.31 17.10
CA MET A 159 -10.63 -12.55 15.78
C MET A 159 -10.56 -11.29 14.92
N LEU A 160 -10.01 -11.41 13.72
CA LEU A 160 -9.92 -10.30 12.77
C LEU A 160 -11.27 -10.10 12.04
N PRO A 161 -11.74 -8.85 11.84
CA PRO A 161 -12.94 -8.54 11.06
C PRO A 161 -12.80 -9.06 9.62
N LYS A 162 -13.84 -9.73 9.10
CA LYS A 162 -13.83 -10.34 7.75
C LYS A 162 -13.63 -9.31 6.63
N ASP A 163 -14.20 -8.13 6.84
CA ASP A 163 -14.18 -6.94 5.99
C ASP A 163 -13.03 -5.97 6.32
N GLY A 164 -12.14 -6.34 7.25
CA GLY A 164 -10.99 -5.52 7.63
C GLY A 164 -9.85 -5.53 6.60
N ILE A 165 -9.08 -4.44 6.58
CA ILE A 165 -7.80 -4.31 5.87
C ILE A 165 -6.66 -4.55 6.86
N LEU A 166 -5.84 -5.57 6.62
CA LEU A 166 -4.56 -5.71 7.29
C LEU A 166 -3.56 -4.71 6.72
N ILE A 167 -2.93 -3.93 7.60
CA ILE A 167 -1.81 -3.06 7.25
C ILE A 167 -0.53 -3.75 7.73
N ILE A 168 0.35 -4.07 6.79
CA ILE A 168 1.47 -5.00 6.98
C ILE A 168 2.76 -4.30 6.57
N ALA A 169 3.77 -4.26 7.45
CA ALA A 169 5.05 -3.64 7.14
C ALA A 169 5.67 -4.28 5.89
N ASN A 170 6.06 -3.48 4.91
CA ASN A 170 6.87 -3.97 3.80
C ASN A 170 8.30 -4.18 4.31
N ALA A 171 8.77 -5.43 4.31
CA ALA A 171 10.12 -5.77 4.77
C ALA A 171 11.25 -5.19 3.89
N HIS A 172 10.95 -4.72 2.68
CA HIS A 172 11.87 -3.95 1.83
C HIS A 172 11.25 -2.59 1.52
N PRO A 173 11.17 -1.68 2.52
CA PRO A 173 10.55 -0.37 2.35
C PRO A 173 11.26 0.44 1.25
N ILE A 174 10.48 1.28 0.54
CA ILE A 174 11.02 2.24 -0.44
C ILE A 174 11.22 3.58 0.27
N GLU A 175 10.20 3.97 1.03
CA GLU A 175 10.15 5.16 1.88
C GLU A 175 9.69 4.83 3.29
N TYR A 176 9.70 5.86 4.16
CA TYR A 176 9.24 5.77 5.53
C TYR A 176 7.80 5.24 5.63
N GLY A 177 7.55 4.37 6.61
CA GLY A 177 6.23 3.77 6.82
C GLY A 177 5.72 2.88 5.67
N HIS A 178 6.57 2.40 4.76
CA HIS A 178 6.11 1.57 3.64
C HIS A 178 5.40 0.30 4.13
N ALA A 179 4.12 0.15 3.78
CA ALA A 179 3.26 -0.96 4.16
C ALA A 179 2.34 -1.41 3.02
N PHE A 180 1.93 -2.68 3.05
CA PHE A 180 0.87 -3.26 2.22
C PHE A 180 -0.48 -3.17 2.92
N LEU A 181 -1.54 -2.88 2.16
CA LEU A 181 -2.93 -2.80 2.61
C LEU A 181 -3.72 -3.94 1.93
N VAL A 182 -4.05 -4.97 2.71
CA VAL A 182 -4.56 -6.26 2.22
C VAL A 182 -5.89 -6.62 2.90
N PRO A 183 -7.01 -6.81 2.16
CA PRO A 183 -8.26 -7.29 2.73
C PRO A 183 -8.10 -8.66 3.41
N TYR A 184 -8.71 -8.85 4.58
CA TYR A 184 -8.51 -10.06 5.40
C TYR A 184 -9.19 -11.32 4.82
N ASP A 185 -10.43 -11.24 4.34
CA ASP A 185 -11.08 -12.38 3.67
C ASP A 185 -10.62 -12.51 2.20
N VAL A 186 -9.42 -13.06 2.03
CA VAL A 186 -8.77 -13.35 0.73
C VAL A 186 -9.56 -14.38 -0.10
N HIS A 187 -10.61 -15.02 0.43
CA HIS A 187 -11.28 -16.15 -0.21
C HIS A 187 -12.55 -15.83 -1.01
N GLN A 188 -13.05 -14.58 -1.00
CA GLN A 188 -14.36 -14.26 -1.62
C GLN A 188 -14.35 -13.23 -2.74
N MET A 189 -13.24 -12.54 -3.03
CA MET A 189 -13.17 -11.55 -4.10
C MET A 189 -12.00 -11.84 -5.04
N PRO A 190 -12.24 -12.01 -6.36
CA PRO A 190 -11.26 -11.57 -7.33
C PRO A 190 -10.97 -10.08 -7.04
N TRP A 191 -9.70 -9.67 -7.01
CA TRP A 191 -9.22 -8.28 -6.83
C TRP A 191 -9.62 -7.32 -7.97
N LEU A 192 -10.89 -7.33 -8.36
CA LEU A 192 -11.53 -6.19 -8.99
C LEU A 192 -11.59 -5.06 -7.95
N LEU A 193 -11.32 -3.84 -8.39
CA LEU A 193 -11.36 -2.64 -7.56
C LEU A 193 -12.82 -2.30 -7.20
N ASP A 194 -13.43 -3.06 -6.29
CA ASP A 194 -14.76 -2.76 -5.77
C ASP A 194 -14.74 -1.38 -5.10
N LYS A 195 -15.79 -0.59 -5.35
CA LYS A 195 -16.06 0.71 -4.72
C LYS A 195 -15.99 0.62 -3.20
N LYS A 196 -16.32 -0.53 -2.59
CA LYS A 196 -16.14 -0.78 -1.15
C LYS A 196 -14.67 -0.76 -0.72
N VAL A 197 -13.80 -1.50 -1.41
CA VAL A 197 -12.37 -1.55 -1.09
C VAL A 197 -11.74 -0.19 -1.33
N LEU A 198 -12.01 0.43 -2.48
CA LEU A 198 -11.54 1.77 -2.79
C LEU A 198 -12.00 2.81 -1.75
N GLY A 199 -13.26 2.74 -1.32
CA GLY A 199 -13.79 3.61 -0.27
C GLY A 199 -13.13 3.42 1.08
N LEU A 200 -12.82 2.18 1.47
CA LEU A 200 -12.09 1.88 2.69
C LEU A 200 -10.64 2.39 2.63
N MET A 201 -9.97 2.30 1.47
CA MET A 201 -8.63 2.90 1.29
C MET A 201 -8.65 4.44 1.36
N MET A 202 -9.66 5.09 0.75
CA MET A 202 -9.82 6.55 0.86
C MET A 202 -10.12 6.97 2.30
N GLN A 203 -10.93 6.20 3.05
CA GLN A 203 -11.21 6.46 4.45
C GLN A 203 -10.01 6.24 5.37
N ILE A 204 -9.21 5.19 5.16
CA ILE A 204 -7.93 4.99 5.85
C ILE A 204 -7.02 6.21 5.61
N THR A 205 -6.92 6.69 4.36
CA THR A 205 -6.10 7.87 4.01
C THR A 205 -6.63 9.16 4.67
N ALA A 206 -7.95 9.32 4.78
CA ALA A 206 -8.59 10.44 5.45
C ALA A 206 -8.43 10.39 6.97
N GLU A 207 -8.54 9.22 7.57
CA GLU A 207 -8.39 8.97 9.01
C GLU A 207 -6.94 9.17 9.48
N VAL A 208 -5.95 8.83 8.64
CA VAL A 208 -4.53 9.16 8.90
C VAL A 208 -4.31 10.69 8.93
N ALA A 209 -5.10 11.46 8.17
CA ALA A 209 -5.10 12.93 8.20
C ALA A 209 -3.72 13.61 8.02
N ASN A 210 -2.77 12.92 7.38
CA ASN A 210 -1.40 13.38 7.15
C ASN A 210 -1.14 13.50 5.64
N CYS A 211 -0.86 14.71 5.14
CA CYS A 211 -0.62 14.95 3.71
C CYS A 211 0.65 14.25 3.17
N SER A 212 1.54 13.77 4.05
CA SER A 212 2.72 12.98 3.67
C SER A 212 2.34 11.55 3.29
N PHE A 213 1.27 11.01 3.90
CA PHE A 213 0.78 9.66 3.67
C PHE A 213 0.09 9.55 2.31
N ARG A 214 0.61 8.64 1.48
CA ARG A 214 0.10 8.35 0.14
C ARG A 214 -0.23 6.88 0.04
N VAL A 215 -1.39 6.57 -0.52
CA VAL A 215 -1.83 5.20 -0.82
C VAL A 215 -1.79 5.02 -2.34
N PHE A 216 -1.20 3.93 -2.81
CA PHE A 216 -1.00 3.66 -4.24
C PHE A 216 -1.39 2.23 -4.64
N PHE A 217 -1.75 2.05 -5.91
CA PHE A 217 -2.25 0.79 -6.46
C PHE A 217 -1.97 0.67 -7.96
N ASP A 218 -1.40 -0.45 -8.37
CA ASP A 218 -1.04 -0.74 -9.76
C ASP A 218 -1.90 -1.88 -10.33
N TYR A 219 -2.58 -1.60 -11.44
CA TYR A 219 -3.41 -2.54 -12.18
C TYR A 219 -2.82 -2.87 -13.56
N ASP A 220 -2.34 -4.11 -13.72
CA ASP A 220 -1.96 -4.71 -15.01
C ASP A 220 -2.96 -5.82 -15.42
N ALA A 221 -3.63 -5.70 -16.56
CA ALA A 221 -4.59 -6.70 -17.05
C ALA A 221 -3.98 -8.10 -17.32
N SER A 222 -2.65 -8.21 -17.41
CA SER A 222 -1.92 -9.43 -17.74
C SER A 222 -1.26 -10.14 -16.56
N ILE A 223 -1.18 -9.49 -15.40
CA ILE A 223 -0.70 -10.09 -14.15
C ILE A 223 -1.88 -10.75 -13.44
N SER A 224 -1.67 -11.95 -12.89
CA SER A 224 -2.72 -12.69 -12.21
C SER A 224 -3.30 -11.88 -11.03
N LEU A 225 -4.63 -11.91 -10.87
CA LEU A 225 -5.33 -11.09 -9.88
C LEU A 225 -4.85 -11.32 -8.44
N ASP A 226 -4.27 -12.50 -8.16
CA ASP A 226 -3.67 -12.93 -6.90
C ASP A 226 -2.46 -12.09 -6.42
N GLN A 227 -1.97 -11.15 -7.24
CA GLN A 227 -0.69 -10.44 -7.02
C GLN A 227 -0.85 -8.93 -6.79
N LYS A 228 -2.07 -8.40 -6.67
CA LYS A 228 -2.30 -6.95 -6.53
C LYS A 228 -2.76 -6.63 -5.13
N CYS A 229 -2.11 -5.67 -4.49
CA CYS A 229 -2.58 -5.08 -3.24
C CYS A 229 -2.36 -3.57 -3.27
N PHE A 230 -3.06 -2.85 -2.40
CA PHE A 230 -2.73 -1.45 -2.16
C PHE A 230 -1.43 -1.38 -1.36
N GLN A 231 -0.65 -0.34 -1.60
CA GLN A 231 0.55 0.00 -0.85
C GLN A 231 0.40 1.41 -0.28
N ALA A 232 1.14 1.74 0.77
CA ALA A 232 1.18 3.09 1.30
C ALA A 232 2.56 3.45 1.83
N SER A 233 2.93 4.73 1.80
CA SER A 233 4.19 5.24 2.35
C SER A 233 4.08 6.74 2.67
N TYR A 234 4.99 7.23 3.49
CA TYR A 234 5.11 8.64 3.85
C TYR A 234 6.20 9.30 3.01
N PHE A 235 5.81 10.21 2.13
CA PHE A 235 6.73 11.06 1.36
C PHE A 235 6.66 12.47 1.94
N ALA A 236 7.79 12.96 2.46
CA ALA A 236 7.89 14.27 3.10
C ALA A 236 7.66 15.43 2.11
N ASP A 237 8.13 15.27 0.88
CA ASP A 237 7.90 16.20 -0.23
C ASP A 237 6.79 15.68 -1.17
N PRO A 238 6.05 16.57 -1.86
CA PRO A 238 5.15 16.17 -2.94
C PRO A 238 5.88 15.45 -4.07
N LEU A 239 5.24 14.42 -4.62
CA LEU A 239 5.74 13.76 -5.82
C LEU A 239 5.74 14.75 -7.01
N PRO A 240 6.67 14.65 -7.97
CA PRO A 240 6.80 15.61 -9.06
C PRO A 240 5.52 15.89 -9.85
N VAL A 241 4.66 14.87 -10.05
CA VAL A 241 3.35 15.06 -10.72
C VAL A 241 2.37 15.92 -9.92
N GLU A 242 2.45 15.92 -8.58
CA GLU A 242 1.58 16.71 -7.70
C GLU A 242 1.89 18.22 -7.75
N LEU A 243 3.06 18.59 -8.28
CA LEU A 243 3.52 19.97 -8.42
C LEU A 243 3.17 20.58 -9.78
N LEU A 244 2.62 19.79 -10.71
CA LEU A 244 2.32 20.25 -12.08
C LEU A 244 0.98 20.99 -12.15
N PRO A 245 0.87 22.02 -13.03
CA PRO A 245 -0.40 22.71 -13.25
C PRO A 245 -1.43 21.77 -13.90
N THR A 246 -2.71 22.09 -13.75
CA THR A 246 -3.82 21.25 -14.21
C THR A 246 -4.76 22.03 -15.13
N ILE A 247 -5.34 21.34 -16.11
CA ILE A 247 -6.34 21.88 -17.04
C ILE A 247 -7.71 21.32 -16.65
N PRO A 248 -8.73 22.16 -16.35
CA PRO A 248 -10.07 21.70 -16.00
C PRO A 248 -10.70 20.81 -17.08
N VAL A 249 -11.31 19.70 -16.65
CA VAL A 249 -12.06 18.76 -17.49
C VAL A 249 -13.54 18.76 -17.11
N TYR A 250 -13.86 18.70 -15.81
CA TYR A 250 -15.23 18.71 -15.31
C TYR A 250 -15.38 19.46 -13.98
N GLY A 251 -16.47 20.22 -13.88
CA GLY A 251 -16.99 20.69 -12.60
C GLY A 251 -16.15 21.75 -11.88
N ASN A 252 -16.55 22.04 -10.64
CA ASN A 252 -15.74 22.74 -9.64
C ASN A 252 -16.20 22.32 -8.24
N LEU A 253 -15.32 22.45 -7.24
CA LEU A 253 -15.56 21.99 -5.87
C LEU A 253 -16.73 22.71 -5.16
N LEU A 254 -17.17 23.88 -5.64
CA LEU A 254 -18.23 24.68 -5.00
C LEU A 254 -19.63 24.31 -5.51
N THR A 255 -19.78 23.95 -6.78
CA THR A 255 -21.10 23.70 -7.39
C THR A 255 -21.37 22.23 -7.70
N SER A 256 -20.35 21.45 -8.05
CA SER A 256 -20.50 20.05 -8.48
C SER A 256 -19.84 19.04 -7.53
N GLY A 257 -19.35 19.48 -6.37
CA GLY A 257 -18.75 18.67 -5.29
C GLY A 257 -17.41 17.99 -5.64
N VAL A 258 -17.27 17.54 -6.88
CA VAL A 258 -16.13 16.91 -7.52
C VAL A 258 -15.58 17.85 -8.60
N TYR A 259 -14.26 17.93 -8.67
CA TYR A 259 -13.50 18.60 -9.71
C TYR A 259 -12.60 17.57 -10.41
N ILE A 260 -12.62 17.55 -11.74
CA ILE A 260 -11.77 16.67 -12.56
C ILE A 260 -10.91 17.54 -13.47
N SER A 261 -9.64 17.20 -13.58
CA SER A 261 -8.67 17.91 -14.41
C SER A 261 -7.65 16.94 -15.02
N GLU A 262 -6.99 17.34 -16.11
CA GLU A 262 -5.80 16.66 -16.62
C GLU A 262 -4.52 17.36 -16.13
N VAL A 263 -3.43 16.61 -16.00
CA VAL A 263 -2.11 17.18 -15.70
C VAL A 263 -1.54 17.83 -16.96
N ALA A 264 -1.22 19.12 -16.87
CA ALA A 264 -0.63 19.87 -17.98
C ALA A 264 0.87 19.56 -18.14
N ASP A 265 1.33 19.60 -19.38
CA ASP A 265 2.73 19.41 -19.78
C ASP A 265 3.43 18.13 -19.26
N TYR A 266 2.66 17.10 -18.88
CA TYR A 266 3.20 15.80 -18.47
C TYR A 266 3.24 14.80 -19.65
N ALA A 267 4.32 14.03 -19.72
CA ALA A 267 4.53 13.07 -20.80
C ALA A 267 3.59 11.86 -20.73
N LEU A 268 3.15 11.48 -19.53
CA LEU A 268 2.12 10.48 -19.28
C LEU A 268 0.76 11.17 -19.11
N LYS A 269 -0.19 10.88 -20.00
CA LYS A 269 -1.55 11.42 -19.87
C LYS A 269 -2.20 10.95 -18.57
N THR A 270 -2.55 11.91 -17.72
CA THR A 270 -2.92 11.69 -16.32
C THR A 270 -4.15 12.53 -15.97
N LEU A 271 -5.09 11.95 -15.24
CA LEU A 271 -6.28 12.64 -14.71
C LEU A 271 -6.18 12.78 -13.19
N ILE A 272 -6.73 13.87 -12.66
CA ILE A 272 -6.85 14.15 -11.23
C ILE A 272 -8.31 14.34 -10.89
N PHE A 273 -8.77 13.65 -9.87
CA PHE A 273 -10.09 13.77 -9.26
C PHE A 273 -9.93 14.37 -7.87
N VAL A 274 -10.64 15.45 -7.57
CA VAL A 274 -10.60 16.15 -6.27
C VAL A 274 -12.02 16.29 -5.72
N SER A 275 -12.23 15.95 -4.46
CA SER A 275 -13.52 16.09 -3.78
C SER A 275 -13.35 16.05 -2.26
N LYS A 276 -14.11 16.89 -1.54
CA LYS A 276 -14.28 16.74 -0.08
C LYS A 276 -15.33 15.69 0.29
N ASN A 277 -16.24 15.36 -0.63
CA ASN A 277 -17.16 14.24 -0.49
C ASN A 277 -16.44 12.97 -1.00
N LEU A 278 -15.88 12.20 -0.07
CA LEU A 278 -15.18 10.95 -0.37
C LEU A 278 -16.08 9.94 -1.09
N LYS A 279 -17.38 9.86 -0.75
CA LYS A 279 -18.32 8.95 -1.43
C LYS A 279 -18.44 9.31 -2.92
N ALA A 280 -18.61 10.58 -3.26
CA ALA A 280 -18.66 11.04 -4.65
C ALA A 280 -17.35 10.75 -5.40
N LEU A 281 -16.20 10.84 -4.71
CA LEU A 281 -14.89 10.51 -5.27
C LEU A 281 -14.76 9.01 -5.57
N VAL A 282 -15.16 8.15 -4.63
CA VAL A 282 -15.20 6.68 -4.78
C VAL A 282 -16.12 6.25 -5.93
N GLU A 283 -17.30 6.88 -6.06
CA GLU A 283 -18.25 6.55 -7.12
C GLU A 283 -17.67 6.79 -8.51
N VAL A 284 -17.06 7.97 -8.74
CA VAL A 284 -16.49 8.36 -10.04
C VAL A 284 -15.18 7.62 -10.33
N VAL A 285 -14.23 7.60 -9.38
CA VAL A 285 -12.96 6.89 -9.57
C VAL A 285 -13.19 5.40 -9.76
N GLY A 286 -14.10 4.80 -8.98
CA GLY A 286 -14.48 3.40 -9.13
C GLY A 286 -15.12 3.09 -10.48
N GLU A 287 -16.03 3.94 -10.98
CA GLU A 287 -16.61 3.79 -12.32
C GLU A 287 -15.55 3.87 -13.42
N MET A 288 -14.57 4.77 -13.30
CA MET A 288 -13.45 4.87 -14.26
C MET A 288 -12.48 3.70 -14.18
N CYS A 289 -12.26 3.14 -12.99
CA CYS A 289 -11.45 1.92 -12.84
C CYS A 289 -12.15 0.69 -13.45
N SER A 290 -13.47 0.56 -13.28
CA SER A 290 -14.26 -0.46 -14.01
C SER A 290 -14.18 -0.24 -15.52
N TYR A 291 -14.35 1.00 -16.01
CA TYR A 291 -14.24 1.30 -17.44
C TYR A 291 -12.86 0.94 -18.02
N LEU A 292 -11.77 1.28 -17.32
CA LEU A 292 -10.41 0.92 -17.77
C LEU A 292 -10.17 -0.59 -17.73
N HIS A 293 -10.66 -1.28 -16.69
CA HIS A 293 -10.62 -2.73 -16.56
C HIS A 293 -11.36 -3.45 -17.72
N ASP A 294 -12.59 -3.05 -17.99
CA ASP A 294 -13.46 -3.66 -19.02
C ASP A 294 -12.88 -3.47 -20.44
N ASN A 295 -12.13 -2.38 -20.66
CA ASN A 295 -11.40 -2.11 -21.89
C ASN A 295 -9.96 -2.70 -21.90
N GLY A 296 -9.59 -3.51 -20.91
CA GLY A 296 -8.26 -4.15 -20.82
C GLY A 296 -7.09 -3.16 -20.68
N THR A 297 -7.36 -1.93 -20.26
CA THR A 297 -6.36 -0.86 -20.13
C THR A 297 -5.69 -0.96 -18.76
N ALA A 298 -4.36 -0.96 -18.74
CA ALA A 298 -3.59 -0.90 -17.51
C ALA A 298 -3.73 0.49 -16.87
N PHE A 299 -3.70 0.58 -15.54
CA PHE A 299 -3.74 1.86 -14.86
C PHE A 299 -3.10 1.82 -13.48
N SER A 300 -2.65 2.97 -13.02
CA SER A 300 -2.15 3.18 -11.66
C SER A 300 -2.97 4.26 -10.96
N LEU A 301 -3.12 4.16 -9.64
CA LEU A 301 -3.83 5.12 -8.79
C LEU A 301 -2.91 5.63 -7.67
N LEU A 302 -2.84 6.95 -7.51
CA LEU A 302 -2.22 7.60 -6.35
C LEU A 302 -3.29 8.38 -5.58
N ILE A 303 -3.60 7.93 -4.37
CA ILE A 303 -4.46 8.62 -3.40
C ILE A 303 -3.55 9.47 -2.51
N SER A 304 -3.89 10.76 -2.39
CA SER A 304 -3.09 11.80 -1.76
C SER A 304 -4.00 12.81 -1.02
N ASP A 305 -3.40 13.79 -0.34
CA ASP A 305 -4.12 14.92 0.26
C ASP A 305 -5.26 14.46 1.20
N CYS A 306 -4.90 13.60 2.15
CA CYS A 306 -5.81 12.97 3.13
C CYS A 306 -7.03 12.29 2.46
N GLY A 307 -6.82 11.61 1.34
CA GLY A 307 -7.86 10.89 0.61
C GLY A 307 -8.73 11.76 -0.29
N THR A 308 -8.56 13.09 -0.29
CA THR A 308 -9.42 14.01 -1.06
C THR A 308 -9.00 14.19 -2.52
N LYS A 309 -7.84 13.64 -2.91
CA LYS A 309 -7.24 13.78 -4.24
C LYS A 309 -6.73 12.44 -4.76
N VAL A 310 -7.16 12.07 -5.97
CA VAL A 310 -6.73 10.85 -6.66
C VAL A 310 -6.16 11.18 -8.03
N PHE A 311 -4.93 10.76 -8.30
CA PHE A 311 -4.36 10.73 -9.64
C PHE A 311 -4.62 9.36 -10.26
N MET A 312 -4.97 9.35 -11.54
CA MET A 312 -5.19 8.17 -12.35
C MET A 312 -4.26 8.23 -13.57
N PHE A 313 -3.41 7.22 -13.69
CA PHE A 313 -2.41 7.08 -14.74
C PHE A 313 -2.80 5.92 -15.65
N PRO A 314 -3.65 6.14 -16.69
CA PRO A 314 -3.94 5.11 -17.68
C PRO A 314 -2.70 4.85 -18.55
N GLN A 315 -2.40 3.57 -18.78
CA GLN A 315 -1.20 3.12 -19.48
C GLN A 315 -1.55 2.22 -20.67
N VAL A 316 -0.93 2.47 -21.82
CA VAL A 316 -0.78 1.47 -22.88
C VAL A 316 0.40 0.58 -22.55
N ARG A 317 0.31 -0.71 -22.91
CA ARG A 317 1.42 -1.63 -22.71
C ARG A 317 2.56 -1.30 -23.68
N ALA A 318 3.75 -1.00 -23.16
CA ALA A 318 4.92 -0.76 -23.99
C ALA A 318 5.28 -2.01 -24.82
N ILE A 319 6.03 -1.81 -25.91
CA ILE A 319 6.49 -2.89 -26.82
C ILE A 319 7.28 -3.99 -26.08
N LEU A 320 7.95 -3.64 -24.97
CA LEU A 320 8.70 -4.56 -24.11
C LEU A 320 7.85 -5.23 -23.02
N GLY A 321 6.54 -5.03 -23.01
CA GLY A 321 5.61 -5.61 -22.02
C GLY A 321 5.63 -4.94 -20.64
N TYR A 322 6.49 -3.93 -20.44
CA TYR A 322 6.70 -3.17 -19.22
C TYR A 322 5.56 -2.17 -18.95
N GLN A 323 5.19 -2.06 -17.68
CA GLN A 323 4.23 -1.11 -17.11
C GLN A 323 4.95 -0.34 -15.99
N LEU A 324 4.69 0.96 -15.87
CA LEU A 324 5.21 1.78 -14.77
C LEU A 324 4.40 1.53 -13.50
N SER A 325 5.10 1.49 -12.37
CA SER A 325 4.48 1.58 -11.05
C SER A 325 3.89 2.97 -10.80
N THR A 326 3.03 3.08 -9.78
CA THR A 326 2.43 4.36 -9.40
C THR A 326 3.50 5.40 -9.03
N LEU A 327 4.61 4.98 -8.42
CA LEU A 327 5.70 5.88 -8.03
C LEU A 327 6.41 6.47 -9.26
N GLU A 328 6.74 5.62 -10.24
CA GLU A 328 7.34 6.05 -11.51
C GLU A 328 6.39 6.96 -12.30
N CYS A 329 5.09 6.63 -12.33
CA CYS A 329 4.04 7.49 -12.88
C CYS A 329 3.98 8.85 -12.16
N GLY A 330 4.20 8.87 -10.84
CA GLY A 330 4.29 10.07 -10.02
C GLY A 330 5.57 10.89 -10.20
N GLY A 331 6.58 10.34 -10.88
CA GLY A 331 7.88 10.96 -11.11
C GLY A 331 8.99 10.54 -10.13
N TYR A 332 8.80 9.44 -9.41
CA TYR A 332 9.72 8.90 -8.41
C TYR A 332 10.29 7.56 -8.89
N PHE A 333 11.58 7.52 -9.18
CA PHE A 333 12.26 6.38 -9.81
C PHE A 333 13.26 5.73 -8.85
N VAL A 334 13.15 4.41 -8.68
CA VAL A 334 14.04 3.62 -7.82
C VAL A 334 14.98 2.79 -8.70
N TYR A 335 16.28 2.94 -8.50
CA TYR A 335 17.34 2.25 -9.23
C TYR A 335 18.08 1.28 -8.33
N ASP A 336 18.36 0.07 -8.82
CA ASP A 336 19.12 -0.95 -8.09
C ASP A 336 20.63 -0.93 -8.40
N THR A 337 21.02 -0.29 -9.51
CA THR A 337 22.43 -0.05 -9.87
C THR A 337 22.85 1.40 -9.72
N LYS A 338 24.07 1.60 -9.20
CA LYS A 338 24.71 2.93 -9.12
C LYS A 338 24.91 3.56 -10.50
N SER A 339 25.13 2.74 -11.54
CA SER A 339 25.32 3.21 -12.92
C SER A 339 24.06 3.88 -13.46
N ASP A 340 22.90 3.22 -13.37
CA ASP A 340 21.66 3.75 -13.91
C ASP A 340 21.20 4.98 -13.10
N PHE A 341 21.35 4.91 -11.77
CA PHE A 341 21.14 6.07 -10.91
C PHE A 341 22.02 7.26 -11.28
N ASP A 342 23.31 7.07 -11.57
CA ASP A 342 24.21 8.19 -11.88
C ASP A 342 23.94 8.80 -13.27
N HIS A 343 23.64 7.97 -14.27
CA HIS A 343 23.44 8.41 -15.67
C HIS A 343 22.01 8.84 -16.03
N ILE A 344 21.03 8.64 -15.14
CA ILE A 344 19.65 9.06 -15.39
C ILE A 344 19.53 10.55 -15.72
N ASN A 345 18.71 10.85 -16.72
CA ASN A 345 18.42 12.20 -17.18
C ASN A 345 16.92 12.36 -17.49
N GLU A 346 16.46 13.62 -17.49
CA GLU A 346 15.05 13.94 -17.70
C GLU A 346 14.51 13.53 -19.08
N ALA A 347 15.33 13.53 -20.13
CA ALA A 347 14.88 13.20 -21.48
C ALA A 347 14.52 11.72 -21.63
N ASP A 348 15.30 10.82 -21.03
CA ASP A 348 14.99 9.38 -21.02
C ASP A 348 13.76 9.06 -20.15
N ILE A 349 13.58 9.74 -19.01
CA ILE A 349 12.36 9.63 -18.20
C ILE A 349 11.12 10.09 -18.99
N LEU A 350 11.19 11.25 -19.65
CA LEU A 350 10.07 11.77 -20.45
C LEU A 350 9.73 10.82 -21.62
N LYS A 351 10.75 10.23 -22.26
CA LYS A 351 10.58 9.23 -23.32
C LYS A 351 9.93 7.95 -22.79
N LEU A 352 10.30 7.50 -21.59
CA LEU A 352 9.71 6.34 -20.93
C LEU A 352 8.23 6.58 -20.61
N LEU A 353 7.91 7.69 -19.92
CA LEU A 353 6.54 8.11 -19.60
C LEU A 353 5.66 8.24 -20.86
N ALA A 354 6.19 8.83 -21.94
CA ALA A 354 5.49 8.94 -23.21
C ALA A 354 5.25 7.58 -23.89
N SER A 355 6.15 6.60 -23.70
CA SER A 355 6.06 5.28 -24.36
C SER A 355 4.94 4.38 -23.82
N VAL A 356 4.45 4.65 -22.60
CA VAL A 356 3.30 3.98 -21.98
C VAL A 356 2.05 4.87 -21.93
N SER A 357 2.10 6.10 -22.45
CA SER A 357 0.95 7.01 -22.42
C SER A 357 -0.15 6.60 -23.40
N LEU A 358 -1.41 6.84 -23.02
CA LEU A 358 -2.51 6.87 -24.00
C LEU A 358 -2.21 7.90 -25.10
N ASP A 359 -2.68 7.60 -26.31
CA ASP A 359 -2.76 8.58 -27.39
C ASP A 359 -3.87 9.62 -27.13
N VAL A 360 -3.88 10.68 -27.95
CA VAL A 360 -4.84 11.79 -27.78
C VAL A 360 -6.30 11.31 -27.92
N PRO A 361 -6.72 10.56 -28.97
CA PRO A 361 -8.12 10.12 -29.10
C PRO A 361 -8.62 9.26 -27.93
N ASN A 362 -7.83 8.32 -27.43
CA ASN A 362 -8.23 7.48 -26.30
C ASN A 362 -8.28 8.29 -24.99
N PHE A 363 -7.38 9.25 -24.80
CA PHE A 363 -7.41 10.13 -23.63
C PHE A 363 -8.59 11.12 -23.64
N GLU A 364 -8.94 11.70 -24.81
CA GLU A 364 -10.17 12.49 -24.95
C GLU A 364 -11.43 11.66 -24.67
N THR A 365 -11.45 10.40 -25.11
CA THR A 365 -12.55 9.47 -24.83
C THR A 365 -12.67 9.20 -23.33
N LEU A 366 -11.55 8.94 -22.63
CA LEU A 366 -11.54 8.76 -21.19
C LEU A 366 -12.03 10.01 -20.43
N LYS A 367 -11.62 11.21 -20.85
CA LYS A 367 -12.13 12.47 -20.30
C LYS A 367 -13.65 12.60 -20.44
N GLN A 368 -14.20 12.24 -21.61
CA GLN A 368 -15.65 12.25 -21.82
C GLN A 368 -16.37 11.26 -20.88
N GLN A 369 -15.82 10.05 -20.66
CA GLN A 369 -16.38 9.10 -19.69
C GLN A 369 -16.33 9.63 -18.25
N CYS A 370 -15.26 10.35 -17.88
CA CYS A 370 -15.16 11.00 -16.57
C CYS A 370 -16.27 12.04 -16.36
N CYS A 371 -16.53 12.88 -17.38
CA CYS A 371 -17.64 13.84 -17.36
C CYS A 371 -19.00 13.14 -17.25
N VAL A 372 -19.21 12.04 -17.99
CA VAL A 372 -20.46 11.25 -17.93
C VAL A 372 -20.65 10.65 -16.53
N ALA A 373 -19.64 10.00 -15.95
CA ALA A 373 -19.72 9.43 -14.60
C ALA A 373 -20.00 10.52 -13.55
N ALA A 374 -19.27 11.64 -13.61
CA ALA A 374 -19.46 12.74 -12.67
C ALA A 374 -20.82 13.45 -12.82
N SER A 375 -21.43 13.44 -14.01
CA SER A 375 -22.78 14.00 -14.22
C SER A 375 -23.91 13.13 -13.64
N LYS A 376 -23.64 11.85 -13.34
CA LYS A 376 -24.60 10.94 -12.67
C LYS A 376 -24.65 11.15 -11.15
N LEU A 377 -23.70 11.89 -10.58
CA LEU A 377 -23.69 12.21 -9.16
C LEU A 377 -24.85 13.14 -8.83
N VAL A 378 -25.93 12.59 -8.27
CA VAL A 378 -26.91 13.37 -7.52
C VAL A 378 -26.26 13.73 -6.18
N LEU A 379 -25.92 15.00 -6.02
CA LEU A 379 -25.35 15.58 -4.80
C LEU A 379 -26.43 16.24 -3.93
#